data_AF-X1HMN1-F1
#
_entry.id   AF-X1HMN1-F1
#
_cell.length_a   1.000
_cell.length_b   1.000
_cell.length_c   1.000
_cell.angle_alpha   90.00
_cell.angle_beta   90.00
_cell.angle_gamma   90.00
#
_symmetry.space_group_name_H-M   'P 1'
#
loop_
_entity.id
_entity.type
_entity.pdbx_description
1 polymer ?
#
loop_
_entity_poly.entity_id
_entity_poly.type
_entity_poly.pdbx_seq_one_letter_code
_entity_poly.pdbx_strand_id
1 'polypeptide(L)' 'KLDLGEAEVITIYYRGDAERFELDQVILSIREQHPQLQVELVRGGQPHYHYIVSVE' A
#
# COMPACT_ATOMS: atom_id res chain seq x y z
N LYS A 1 8.34 9.12 -12.90
CA LYS A 1 8.72 9.21 -11.47
C LYS A 1 7.44 9.54 -10.74
N LEU A 2 6.98 8.71 -9.81
CA LEU A 2 5.80 8.99 -9.00
C LEU A 2 6.22 10.01 -7.93
N ASP A 3 5.48 11.11 -7.82
CA ASP A 3 5.72 12.10 -6.76
C ASP A 3 4.80 11.80 -5.58
N LEU A 4 5.39 11.32 -4.49
CA LEU A 4 4.68 11.01 -3.25
C LEU A 4 4.51 12.24 -2.35
N GLY A 5 5.06 13.39 -2.75
CA GLY A 5 4.89 14.66 -2.04
C GLY A 5 3.51 15.29 -2.24
N GLU A 6 2.86 14.99 -3.37
CA GLU A 6 1.51 15.48 -3.70
C GLU A 6 0.42 14.43 -3.47
N ALA A 7 0.80 13.16 -3.29
CA ALA A 7 -0.15 12.12 -2.95
C ALA A 7 -0.71 12.33 -1.54
N GLU A 8 -1.95 11.94 -1.35
CA GLU A 8 -2.68 11.99 -0.09
C GLU A 8 -2.97 10.57 0.42
N VAL A 9 -3.29 9.65 -0.49
CA VAL A 9 -3.74 8.29 -0.13
C VAL A 9 -3.04 7.23 -0.97
N ILE A 10 -2.50 6.21 -0.30
CA ILE A 10 -2.01 4.97 -0.92
C ILE A 10 -2.94 3.83 -0.51
N THR A 11 -3.56 3.18 -1.48
CA THR A 11 -4.38 1.98 -1.24
C THR A 11 -3.68 0.74 -1.79
N ILE A 12 -3.42 -0.25 -0.95
CA ILE A 12 -2.79 -1.51 -1.33
C ILE A 12 -3.82 -2.64 -1.28
N TYR A 13 -4.11 -3.21 -2.44
CA TYR A 13 -4.96 -4.38 -2.60
C TYR A 13 -4.10 -5.64 -2.56
N TYR A 14 -4.34 -6.55 -1.61
CA TYR A 14 -3.56 -7.77 -1.42
C TYR A 14 -4.41 -9.04 -1.42
N ARG A 15 -3.82 -10.17 -1.78
CA ARG A 15 -4.56 -11.44 -1.99
C ARG A 15 -5.04 -12.10 -0.69
N GLY A 16 -4.17 -12.25 0.31
CA GLY A 16 -4.48 -12.98 1.54
C GLY A 16 -3.59 -12.62 2.73
N ASP A 17 -3.79 -13.33 3.84
CA ASP A 17 -3.16 -12.96 5.13
C ASP A 17 -1.63 -13.13 5.13
N ALA A 18 -1.08 -14.00 4.27
CA ALA A 18 0.36 -14.16 4.11
C ALA A 18 0.99 -12.89 3.54
N GLU A 19 0.39 -12.33 2.49
CA GLU A 19 0.82 -11.08 1.87
C GLU A 19 0.67 -9.86 2.79
N ARG A 20 -0.32 -9.88 3.70
CA ARG A 20 -0.51 -8.81 4.68
C ARG A 20 0.69 -8.67 5.62
N PHE A 21 1.27 -9.77 6.07
CA PHE A 21 2.42 -9.75 6.98
C PHE A 21 3.66 -9.12 6.32
N GLU A 22 3.85 -9.38 5.02
CA GLU A 22 4.92 -8.75 4.25
C GLU A 22 4.72 -7.23 4.11
N LEU A 23 3.47 -6.77 4.01
CA LEU A 23 3.14 -5.36 3.85
C LEU A 23 3.36 -4.52 5.10
N ASP A 24 3.34 -5.10 6.31
CA ASP A 24 3.50 -4.33 7.55
C ASP A 24 4.82 -3.55 7.59
N GLN A 25 5.93 -4.16 7.12
CA GLN A 25 7.23 -3.48 7.04
C GLN A 25 7.25 -2.37 5.98
N VAL A 26 6.57 -2.61 4.85
CA VAL A 26 6.47 -1.62 3.76
C VAL A 26 5.68 -0.40 4.22
N ILE A 27 4.56 -0.61 4.90
CA ILE A 27 3.70 0.47 5.41
C ILE A 27 4.45 1.30 6.46
N LEU A 28 5.20 0.64 7.34
CA LEU A 28 5.99 1.34 8.35
C LEU A 28 6.98 2.29 7.67
N SER A 29 7.72 1.80 6.67
CA SER A 29 8.69 2.62 5.93
C SER A 29 8.04 3.80 5.19
N ILE A 30 6.85 3.59 4.59
CA ILE A 30 6.09 4.65 3.94
C ILE A 30 5.69 5.73 4.95
N ARG A 31 5.18 5.34 6.13
CA ARG A 31 4.77 6.29 7.18
C ARG A 31 5.93 7.04 7.79
N GLU A 32 7.12 6.44 7.88
CA GLU A 32 8.32 7.11 8.37
C GLU A 32 8.82 8.17 7.38
N GLN A 33 8.78 7.88 6.08
CA GLN A 33 9.27 8.79 5.03
C GLN A 33 8.24 9.86 4.63
N HIS A 34 6.96 9.51 4.73
CA HIS A 34 5.83 10.34 4.31
C HIS A 34 4.71 10.28 5.36
N PRO A 35 4.91 10.87 6.54
CA PRO A 35 3.97 10.79 7.65
C PRO A 35 2.58 11.39 7.35
N GLN A 36 2.49 12.26 6.34
CA GLN A 36 1.24 12.83 5.87
C GLN A 36 0.39 11.88 5.00
N LEU A 37 0.98 10.80 4.48
CA LEU A 37 0.26 9.86 3.60
C LEU A 37 -0.63 8.91 4.40
N GLN A 38 -1.89 8.84 4.02
CA GLN A 38 -2.80 7.81 4.48
C GLN A 38 -2.52 6.51 3.72
N VAL A 39 -2.34 5.40 4.45
CA VAL A 39 -2.11 4.08 3.84
C VAL A 39 -3.24 3.14 4.22
N GLU A 40 -3.93 2.61 3.22
CA GLU A 40 -5.05 1.69 3.34
C GLU A 40 -4.71 0.31 2.81
N LEU A 41 -5.19 -0.72 3.53
CA LEU A 41 -5.04 -2.11 3.14
C LEU A 41 -6.41 -2.71 2.83
N VAL A 42 -6.58 -3.16 1.60
CA VAL A 42 -7.82 -3.81 1.15
C VAL A 42 -7.51 -5.24 0.73
N ARG A 43 -8.24 -6.21 1.28
CA ARG A 43 -8.12 -7.59 0.80
C ARG A 43 -8.78 -7.70 -0.58
N GLY A 44 -7.97 -7.78 -1.62
CA GLY A 44 -8.38 -7.90 -3.01
C GLY A 44 -8.46 -9.36 -3.45
N GLY A 45 -9.60 -9.77 -4.00
CA GLY A 45 -9.77 -11.08 -4.67
C GLY A 45 -9.10 -11.17 -6.05
N GLN A 46 -7.97 -10.48 -6.23
CA GLN A 46 -7.29 -10.32 -7.51
C GLN A 46 -6.61 -11.65 -7.92
N PRO A 47 -6.99 -12.28 -9.06
CA PRO A 47 -6.50 -13.61 -9.41
C PRO A 47 -5.07 -13.61 -9.97
N HIS A 48 -4.65 -12.53 -10.62
CA HIS A 48 -3.40 -12.49 -11.38
C HIS A 48 -2.25 -11.73 -10.70
N TYR A 49 -2.56 -10.94 -9.67
CA TYR A 49 -1.57 -10.11 -8.98
C TYR A 49 -1.51 -10.47 -7.50
N HIS A 50 -0.32 -10.33 -6.91
CA HIS A 50 -0.15 -10.40 -5.46
C HIS A 50 -0.58 -9.09 -4.80
N TYR A 51 -0.24 -7.98 -5.46
CA TYR A 51 -0.51 -6.62 -4.99
C TYR A 51 -0.92 -5.72 -6.14
N ILE A 52 -1.85 -4.81 -5.88
CA ILE A 52 -2.10 -3.61 -6.69
C ILE A 52 -2.05 -2.40 -5.77
N VAL A 53 -1.43 -1.33 -6.24
CA VAL A 53 -1.29 -0.08 -5.48
C VAL A 53 -1.98 1.03 -6.26
N SER A 54 -2.98 1.66 -5.63
CA SER A 54 -3.53 2.94 -6.06
C SER A 54 -2.81 4.05 -5.31
N VAL A 55 -2.44 5.12 -6.01
CA VAL A 55 -1.84 6.33 -5.43
C VAL A 55 -2.65 7.50 -5.92
N GLU A 56 -3.23 8.22 -4.99
CA GLU A 56 -4.09 9.40 -5.18
C GLU A 56 -3.42 10.60 -4.53
#